data_AF-A0A842LY85-F1
#
_entry.id   AF-A0A842LY85-F1
#
_cell.length_a   1.000
_cell.length_b   1.000
_cell.length_c   1.000
_cell.angle_alpha   90.00
_cell.angle_beta   90.00
_cell.angle_gamma   90.00
#
_symmetry.space_group_name_H-M   'P 1'
#
loop_
_entity.id
_entity.type
_entity.pdbx_description
1 polymer ?
#
loop_
_entity_poly.entity_id
_entity_poly.type
_entity_poly.pdbx_seq_one_letter_code
_entity_poly.pdbx_strand_id
1 'polypeptide(L)' 'MRSYTLLGLLIMALCFVLVPVIAATVGGWYAYWGTLLLSMVWSAAILWLKISHWEDE' A
#
# COMPACT_ATOMS: atom_id res chain seq x y z
N MET A 1 -6.31 0.44 18.83
CA MET A 1 -7.25 0.50 17.69
C MET A 1 -6.99 1.71 16.76
N ARG A 2 -7.20 2.97 17.18
CA ARG A 2 -7.15 4.14 16.26
C ARG A 2 -5.81 4.40 15.54
N SER A 3 -4.67 4.14 16.18
CA SER A 3 -3.35 4.41 15.59
C SER A 3 -2.97 3.45 14.45
N TYR A 4 -3.34 2.17 14.55
CA TYR A 4 -3.04 1.16 13.53
C TYR A 4 -3.86 1.37 12.24
N THR A 5 -5.12 1.80 12.40
CA THR A 5 -5.97 2.16 11.26
C THR A 5 -5.43 3.36 10.49
N LEU A 6 -4.95 4.38 11.21
CA LEU A 6 -4.31 5.55 10.60
C LEU A 6 -3.02 5.18 9.86
N LEU A 7 -2.24 4.25 10.41
CA LEU A 7 -1.01 3.76 9.81
C LEU A 7 -1.30 3.01 8.50
N GLY A 8 -2.31 2.13 8.49
CA GLY A 8 -2.76 1.44 7.28
C GLY A 8 -3.26 2.41 6.20
N LEU A 9 -4.06 3.41 6.57
CA LEU A 9 -4.52 4.45 5.63
C LEU A 9 -3.36 5.28 5.05
N LEU A 10 -2.34 5.60 5.86
CA LEU A 10 -1.14 6.30 5.42
C LEU A 10 -0.34 5.49 4.38
N ILE A 11 -0.16 4.19 4.64
CA ILE A 11 0.55 3.28 3.72
C ILE A 11 -0.18 3.20 2.37
N MET A 12 -1.51 3.16 2.40
CA MET A 12 -2.34 3.13 1.21
C MET A 12 -2.20 4.44 0.42
N ALA A 13 -2.37 5.59 1.08
CA ALA A 13 -2.18 6.90 0.44
C ALA A 13 -0.79 7.04 -0.20
N LEU A 14 0.26 6.59 0.50
CA LEU A 14 1.63 6.58 -0.02
C LEU A 14 1.77 5.70 -1.26
N CYS A 15 1.20 4.49 -1.27
CA CYS A 15 1.22 3.61 -2.44
C CYS A 15 0.55 4.27 -3.65
N PHE A 16 -0.56 4.99 -3.44
CA PHE A 16 -1.27 5.67 -4.53
C PHE A 16 -0.46 6.81 -5.16
N VAL A 17 0.33 7.53 -4.36
CA VAL A 17 1.23 8.60 -4.83
C VAL A 17 2.50 8.03 -5.46
N LEU A 18 3.03 6.94 -4.91
CA LEU A 18 4.27 6.32 -5.39
C LEU A 18 4.10 5.68 -6.78
N VAL A 19 2.93 5.13 -7.11
CA VAL A 19 2.67 4.53 -8.44
C VAL A 19 2.94 5.50 -9.61
N PRO A 20 2.31 6.70 -9.69
CA PRO A 20 2.58 7.65 -10.76
C PRO A 20 3.99 8.24 -10.67
N VAL A 21 4.56 8.39 -9.47
CA VAL A 21 5.96 8.85 -9.31
C VAL A 21 6.92 7.85 -9.93
N ILE A 22 6.76 6.55 -9.65
CA ILE A 22 7.57 5.48 -10.26
C ILE A 22 7.34 5.46 -11.76
N ALA A 23 6.09 5.53 -12.23
CA ALA A 23 5.80 5.54 -13.66
C ALA A 23 6.42 6.74 -14.40
N ALA A 24 6.51 7.90 -13.76
CA ALA A 24 7.07 9.12 -14.35
C ALA A 24 8.61 9.18 -14.27
N THR A 25 9.23 8.58 -13.27
CA THR A 25 10.68 8.68 -13.01
C THR A 25 11.46 7.46 -13.46
N VAL A 26 10.84 6.28 -13.43
CA VAL A 26 11.44 4.99 -13.73
C VAL A 26 10.68 4.40 -14.91
N GLY A 27 11.20 4.56 -16.12
CA GLY A 27 10.59 3.98 -17.32
C GLY A 27 10.86 2.48 -17.46
N GLY A 28 9.99 1.79 -18.20
CA GLY A 28 10.24 0.42 -18.68
C GLY A 28 10.06 -0.69 -17.63
N TRP A 29 10.97 -1.67 -17.65
CA TRP A 29 10.88 -2.90 -16.85
C TRP A 29 10.80 -2.64 -15.34
N TYR A 30 11.58 -1.69 -14.83
CA TYR A 30 11.63 -1.38 -13.40
C TYR A 30 10.36 -0.71 -12.88
N ALA A 31 9.65 0.06 -13.72
CA ALA A 31 8.36 0.64 -13.37
C ALA A 31 7.34 -0.45 -13.05
N TYR A 32 7.29 -1.48 -13.91
CA TYR A 32 6.38 -2.62 -13.78
C TYR A 32 6.60 -3.38 -12.45
N TRP A 33 7.85 -3.68 -12.10
CA TRP A 33 8.14 -4.36 -10.83
C TRP A 33 7.86 -3.46 -9.62
N GLY A 34 8.11 -2.15 -9.73
CA GLY A 34 7.78 -1.18 -8.69
C GLY A 34 6.28 -1.10 -8.41
N THR A 35 5.45 -0.99 -9.45
CA THR A 35 3.99 -0.96 -9.29
C THR A 35 3.42 -2.28 -8.81
N LEU A 36 4.01 -3.41 -9.22
CA LEU A 36 3.64 -4.74 -8.73
C LEU A 36 3.94 -4.91 -7.23
N LEU A 37 5.11 -4.48 -6.76
CA LEU A 37 5.43 -4.45 -5.33
C LEU A 37 4.49 -3.55 -4.53
N LEU A 38 4.18 -2.35 -5.03
CA LEU A 38 3.23 -1.45 -4.38
C LEU A 38 1.82 -2.06 -4.28
N SER A 39 1.40 -2.82 -5.28
CA SER A 39 0.11 -3.53 -5.28
C SER A 39 0.06 -4.64 -4.21
N MET A 40 1.18 -5.34 -4.01
CA MET A 40 1.31 -6.33 -2.92
C MET A 40 1.24 -5.66 -1.54
N VAL A 41 1.95 -4.55 -1.35
CA VAL A 41 1.96 -3.79 -0.10
C VAL A 41 0.55 -3.24 0.22
N TRP A 42 -0.13 -2.70 -0.79
CA TRP A 42 -1.51 -2.23 -0.68
C TRP A 42 -2.45 -3.37 -0.24
N SER A 43 -2.34 -4.53 -0.89
CA SER A 43 -3.16 -5.70 -0.56
C SER A 43 -2.90 -6.21 0.86
N ALA A 44 -1.62 -6.25 1.27
CA ALA A 44 -1.24 -6.61 2.64
C ALA A 44 -1.77 -5.61 3.67
N ALA A 45 -1.74 -4.30 3.38
CA ALA A 45 -2.29 -3.26 4.25
C ALA A 45 -3.81 -3.41 4.43
N ILE A 46 -4.56 -3.72 3.37
CA ILE A 46 -6.00 -4.02 3.48
C ILE A 46 -6.25 -5.25 4.36
N LEU A 47 -5.52 -6.34 4.12
CA LEU A 47 -5.68 -7.57 4.89
C LEU A 47 -5.33 -7.35 6.37
N TRP A 48 -4.27 -6.58 6.65
CA TRP A 48 -3.89 -6.20 8.00
C TRP A 48 -4.97 -5.38 8.69
N LEU A 49 -5.54 -4.38 7.98
CA LEU A 49 -6.66 -3.60 8.49
C LEU A 49 -7.87 -4.47 8.80
N LYS A 50 -8.20 -5.42 7.92
CA LYS A 50 -9.26 -6.40 8.17
C LYS A 50 -8.96 -7.21 9.44
N ILE A 51 -7.80 -7.84 9.54
CA ILE A 51 -7.43 -8.67 10.71
C ILE A 51 -7.52 -7.85 12.00
N SER A 52 -6.93 -6.66 12.02
CA SER A 52 -6.97 -5.74 13.18
C SER A 52 -8.36 -5.19 13.53
N HIS A 53 -9.37 -5.44 12.71
CA HIS A 53 -10.74 -5.03 13.00
C HIS A 53 -11.63 -6.20 13.41
N TRP A 54 -11.33 -7.42 12.94
CA TRP A 54 -12.16 -8.61 13.13
C TRP A 54 -11.61 -9.60 14.17
N GLU A 55 -10.31 -9.58 14.49
CA GLU A 55 -9.69 -10.44 15.53
C GLU A 55 -9.55 -9.73 16.90
N ASP A 56 -9.82 -8.42 16.93
CA ASP A 56 -9.81 -7.61 18.16
C ASP A 56 -11.22 -7.54 18.83
N GLU A 57 -12.23 -8.25 18.29
CA GLU A 57 -13.56 -8.48 18.87
C GLU A 57 -13.66 -9.87 19.52
#